data_AF-A0A9P7WZY8-F1
#
_entry.id   AF-A0A9P7WZY8-F1
#
_cell.length_a   1.000
_cell.length_b   1.000
_cell.length_c   1.000
_cell.angle_alpha   90.00
_cell.angle_beta   90.00
_cell.angle_gamma   90.00
#
_symmetry.space_group_name_H-M   'P 1'
#
loop_
_entity.id
_entity.type
_entity.pdbx_description
1 polymer ?
#
loop_
_entity_poly.entity_id
_entity_poly.type
_entity_poly.pdbx_seq_one_letter_code
_entity_poly.pdbx_strand_id
1 'polypeptide(L)'
;MDGDPTTRAFANSESEPHGRPTNNETTIKPQETDEFKILDNLIDAFITSIPREFKDPVGFSNGAKLDPTLYMAHMLPHMANITLHDPHANVFSVKDPSAQKILAAARAILELIYKICATTFDLLYLDHGSSKAWFLAGVTLIRFLAARTVQRDDDEVARLTQELGAVRFILGNLGDRTRIGHRQIKLLDTVYEIEMAHAQRGVQSTIMASAALEELSP
;
A
#
# COMPACT_ATOMS: atom_id res chain seq x y z
N MET A 1 16.28 54.96 32.58
CA MET A 1 15.41 53.96 33.21
C MET A 1 14.18 53.78 32.33
N ASP A 2 14.37 53.51 31.03
CA ASP A 2 14.71 52.21 30.42
C ASP A 2 13.57 51.20 30.59
N GLY A 3 12.55 51.38 29.75
CA GLY A 3 11.49 50.42 29.50
C GLY A 3 11.83 49.58 28.27
N ASP A 4 11.88 48.28 28.51
CA ASP A 4 12.08 47.11 27.65
C ASP A 4 11.68 47.24 26.15
N PRO A 5 12.54 46.86 25.17
CA PRO A 5 12.24 46.87 23.74
C PRO A 5 11.32 45.74 23.24
N THR A 6 10.89 44.82 24.10
CA THR A 6 10.31 43.53 23.64
C THR A 6 8.79 43.56 23.41
N THR A 7 8.12 44.71 23.54
CA THR A 7 6.65 44.84 23.39
C THR A 7 6.19 45.54 22.11
N ARG A 8 7.02 45.57 21.06
CA ARG A 8 6.70 46.21 19.76
C ARG A 8 6.72 45.27 18.55
N ALA A 9 6.41 43.98 18.74
CA ALA A 9 6.37 42.99 17.65
C ALA A 9 5.01 42.27 17.48
N PHE A 10 3.91 42.83 18.00
CA PHE A 10 2.56 42.25 17.87
C PHE A 10 1.50 43.25 17.39
N ALA A 11 1.85 44.11 16.43
CA ALA A 11 0.88 44.97 15.77
C ALA A 11 1.35 45.24 14.34
N ASN A 12 1.11 44.27 13.45
CA ASN A 12 0.79 44.43 12.02
C ASN A 12 0.95 43.08 11.30
N SER A 13 -0.11 42.28 11.29
CA SER A 13 -0.41 41.39 10.16
C SER A 13 -1.92 41.39 10.00
N GLU A 14 -2.43 42.43 9.36
CA GLU A 14 -3.80 42.50 8.91
C GLU A 14 -4.10 41.27 8.04
N SER A 15 -5.23 40.65 8.35
CA SER A 15 -5.81 39.51 7.68
C SER A 15 -6.05 39.81 6.20
N GLU A 16 -5.27 39.19 5.31
CA GLU A 16 -5.65 39.10 3.89
C GLU A 16 -6.85 38.15 3.75
N PRO A 17 -7.93 38.59 3.07
CA PRO A 17 -9.09 37.74 2.85
C PRO A 17 -8.70 36.61 1.90
N HIS A 18 -8.96 35.39 2.35
CA HIS A 18 -8.69 34.16 1.60
C HIS A 18 -9.17 34.29 0.16
N GLY A 19 -8.23 33.98 -0.73
CA GLY A 19 -8.31 34.20 -2.16
C GLY A 19 -9.63 33.79 -2.79
N ARG A 20 -10.16 34.72 -3.57
CA ARG A 20 -11.07 34.49 -4.69
C ARG A 20 -10.59 33.28 -5.50
N PRO A 21 -11.44 32.32 -5.88
CA PRO A 21 -11.03 31.24 -6.77
C PRO A 21 -10.69 31.85 -8.13
N THR A 22 -9.40 31.92 -8.44
CA THR A 22 -8.94 32.21 -9.80
C THR A 22 -9.08 30.93 -10.59
N ASN A 23 -9.97 30.93 -11.57
CA ASN A 23 -10.37 29.79 -12.42
C ASN A 23 -9.25 29.23 -13.33
N ASN A 24 -8.00 29.12 -12.88
CA ASN A 24 -6.88 28.52 -13.61
C ASN A 24 -5.93 27.77 -12.65
N GLU A 25 -6.47 26.98 -11.71
CA GLU A 25 -5.64 25.99 -11.01
C GLU A 25 -5.30 24.89 -12.01
N THR A 26 -4.14 25.00 -12.66
CA THR A 26 -3.47 23.83 -13.23
C THR A 26 -3.33 22.82 -12.11
N THR A 27 -4.13 21.75 -12.15
CA THR A 27 -4.05 20.65 -11.18
C THR A 27 -2.64 20.06 -11.26
N ILE A 28 -1.76 20.50 -10.36
CA ILE A 28 -0.40 19.97 -10.25
C ILE A 28 -0.55 18.54 -9.78
N LYS A 29 -0.07 17.58 -10.57
CA LYS A 29 -0.02 16.19 -10.16
C LYS A 29 1.14 16.02 -9.18
N PRO A 30 0.90 15.58 -7.93
CA PRO A 30 1.97 15.45 -6.95
C PRO A 30 3.14 14.58 -7.43
N GLN A 31 2.87 13.56 -8.26
CA GLN A 31 3.89 12.65 -8.78
C GLN A 31 4.87 13.32 -9.76
N GLU A 32 4.49 14.47 -10.31
CA GLU A 32 5.29 15.23 -11.26
C GLU A 32 6.22 16.23 -10.56
N THR A 33 6.02 16.50 -9.26
CA THR A 33 6.85 17.43 -8.49
C THR A 33 8.22 16.84 -8.15
N ASP A 34 9.20 17.71 -7.93
CA ASP A 34 10.56 17.29 -7.62
C ASP A 34 10.65 16.65 -6.23
N GLU A 35 9.87 17.12 -5.26
CA GLU A 35 9.83 16.57 -3.91
C GLU A 35 9.35 15.11 -3.91
N PHE A 36 8.33 14.81 -4.71
CA PHE A 36 7.83 13.45 -4.86
C PHE A 36 8.89 12.53 -5.47
N LYS A 37 9.53 12.99 -6.56
CA LYS A 37 10.59 12.24 -7.24
C LYS A 37 11.79 12.01 -6.33
N ILE A 38 12.17 13.00 -5.52
CA ILE A 38 13.25 12.87 -4.53
C ILE A 38 12.91 11.78 -3.53
N LEU A 39 11.67 11.77 -3.00
CA LEU A 39 11.26 10.76 -2.03
C LEU A 39 11.17 9.36 -2.65
N ASP A 40 10.60 9.21 -3.84
CA ASP A 40 10.55 7.94 -4.58
C ASP A 40 11.97 7.39 -4.84
N ASN A 41 12.86 8.26 -5.34
CA ASN A 41 14.27 7.88 -5.57
C ASN A 41 15.00 7.49 -4.28
N LEU A 42 14.72 8.16 -3.16
CA LEU A 42 15.32 7.83 -1.86
C LEU A 42 14.91 6.44 -1.38
N ILE A 43 13.65 6.06 -1.59
CA ILE A 43 13.13 4.73 -1.24
C ILE A 43 13.83 3.65 -2.07
N ASP A 44 13.95 3.85 -3.38
CA ASP A 44 14.63 2.91 -4.28
C ASP A 44 16.15 2.84 -3.97
N ALA A 45 16.77 3.97 -3.65
CA ALA A 45 18.18 4.03 -3.23
C ALA A 45 18.41 3.26 -1.93
N PHE A 46 17.48 3.29 -0.98
CA PHE A 46 17.61 2.54 0.28
C PHE A 46 17.74 1.03 0.02
N ILE A 47 16.87 0.45 -0.80
CA ILE A 47 16.91 -1.00 -1.13
C ILE A 47 18.26 -1.38 -1.75
N THR A 48 18.74 -0.56 -2.69
CA THR A 48 20.00 -0.85 -3.40
C THR A 48 21.23 -0.63 -2.53
N SER A 49 21.13 0.20 -1.49
CA SER A 49 22.21 0.48 -0.53
C SER A 49 22.45 -0.63 0.50
N ILE A 50 21.56 -1.61 0.62
CA ILE A 50 21.70 -2.71 1.59
C ILE A 50 22.97 -3.53 1.26
N PRO A 51 23.93 -3.66 2.19
CA PRO A 51 25.16 -4.42 1.98
C PRO A 51 24.88 -5.88 1.64
N ARG A 52 25.77 -6.52 0.86
CA ARG A 52 25.57 -7.88 0.31
C ARG A 52 25.27 -8.91 1.39
N GLU A 53 25.99 -8.84 2.50
CA GLU A 53 25.85 -9.67 3.69
C GLU A 53 24.48 -9.56 4.38
N PHE A 54 23.75 -8.49 4.10
CA PHE A 54 22.43 -8.21 4.66
C PHE A 54 21.31 -8.28 3.62
N LYS A 55 21.58 -8.68 2.37
CA LYS A 55 20.56 -8.72 1.30
C LYS A 55 19.52 -9.82 1.43
N ASP A 56 19.78 -10.82 2.27
CA ASP A 56 18.81 -11.88 2.54
C ASP A 56 18.39 -11.87 4.01
N PRO A 57 17.20 -11.35 4.35
CA PRO A 57 16.75 -11.27 5.74
C PRO A 57 16.38 -12.64 6.33
N VAL A 58 16.25 -13.68 5.48
CA VAL A 58 15.82 -15.04 5.86
C VAL A 58 16.88 -16.07 5.42
N GLY A 59 18.16 -15.71 5.54
CA GLY A 59 19.28 -16.50 5.05
C GLY A 59 19.57 -17.77 5.85
N PHE A 60 19.58 -18.92 5.15
CA PHE A 60 20.07 -20.22 5.62
C PHE A 60 21.60 -20.39 5.49
N SER A 61 22.31 -19.35 5.05
CA SER A 61 23.76 -19.37 4.93
C SER A 61 24.37 -19.22 6.33
N ASN A 62 24.90 -20.33 6.85
CA ASN A 62 25.63 -20.47 8.11
C ASN A 62 24.80 -20.85 9.34
N GLY A 63 23.56 -21.33 9.17
CA GLY A 63 22.69 -21.71 10.30
C GLY A 63 22.19 -20.53 11.14
N ALA A 64 22.38 -19.30 10.65
CA ALA A 64 21.84 -18.10 11.26
C ALA A 64 20.32 -18.09 11.15
N LYS A 65 19.67 -17.81 12.28
CA LYS A 65 18.21 -17.65 12.38
C LYS A 65 17.79 -16.36 11.69
N LEU A 66 16.54 -16.29 11.23
CA LEU A 66 15.87 -15.05 10.81
C LEU A 66 16.25 -13.89 11.75
N ASP A 67 16.71 -12.78 11.18
CA ASP A 67 16.92 -11.52 11.92
C ASP A 67 15.64 -10.67 11.79
N PRO A 68 14.86 -10.48 12.88
CA PRO A 68 13.61 -9.73 12.84
C PRO A 68 13.79 -8.25 12.46
N THR A 69 14.90 -7.66 12.86
CA THR A 69 15.22 -6.26 12.55
C THR A 69 15.55 -6.13 11.07
N LEU A 70 16.36 -7.05 10.54
CA LEU A 70 16.70 -7.05 9.13
C LEU A 70 15.49 -7.35 8.25
N TYR A 71 14.62 -8.28 8.68
CA TYR A 71 13.35 -8.57 8.02
C TYR A 71 12.47 -7.32 7.92
N MET A 72 12.32 -6.57 9.01
CA MET A 72 11.57 -5.32 8.99
C MET A 72 12.24 -4.25 8.12
N ALA A 73 13.58 -4.15 8.15
CA ALA A 73 14.32 -3.21 7.30
C ALA A 73 14.06 -3.45 5.80
N HIS A 74 13.84 -4.70 5.37
CA HIS A 74 13.45 -5.02 3.99
C HIS A 74 11.99 -4.67 3.68
N MET A 75 11.10 -4.66 4.68
CA MET A 75 9.69 -4.29 4.48
C MET A 75 9.46 -2.79 4.39
N LEU A 76 10.20 -2.00 5.17
CA LEU A 76 10.05 -0.54 5.25
C LEU A 76 10.00 0.18 3.89
N PRO A 77 10.93 -0.06 2.94
CA PRO A 77 10.89 0.63 1.66
C PRO A 77 9.64 0.25 0.83
N HIS A 78 9.16 -0.99 0.92
CA HIS A 78 7.93 -1.38 0.26
C HIS A 78 6.69 -0.74 0.89
N MET A 79 6.66 -0.61 2.23
CA MET A 79 5.60 0.15 2.90
C MET A 79 5.61 1.63 2.52
N ALA A 80 6.80 2.21 2.38
CA ALA A 80 6.97 3.60 1.95
C ALA A 80 6.47 3.78 0.51
N ASN A 81 6.84 2.89 -0.41
CA ASN A 81 6.36 2.90 -1.79
C ASN A 81 4.84 2.79 -1.87
N ILE A 82 4.22 1.87 -1.11
CA ILE A 82 2.77 1.77 -1.07
C ILE A 82 2.18 3.09 -0.55
N THR A 83 2.64 3.58 0.60
CA THR A 83 2.07 4.79 1.22
C THR A 83 2.22 6.03 0.33
N LEU A 84 3.35 6.17 -0.36
CA LEU A 84 3.64 7.31 -1.24
C LEU A 84 2.76 7.31 -2.50
N HIS A 85 2.59 6.15 -3.13
CA HIS A 85 1.90 6.04 -4.42
C HIS A 85 0.41 5.72 -4.31
N ASP A 86 -0.06 5.13 -3.21
CA ASP A 86 -1.44 4.64 -3.06
C ASP A 86 -2.51 5.71 -3.32
N PRO A 87 -2.39 6.97 -2.82
CA PRO A 87 -3.36 8.05 -3.08
C PRO A 87 -3.42 8.50 -4.54
N HIS A 88 -2.47 8.07 -5.35
CA HIS A 88 -2.25 8.52 -6.72
C HIS A 88 -2.44 7.40 -7.74
N ALA A 89 -2.62 6.18 -7.27
CA ALA A 89 -2.64 5.00 -8.11
C ALA A 89 -4.01 4.78 -8.75
N ASN A 90 -4.05 4.74 -10.08
CA ASN A 90 -5.21 4.29 -10.83
C ASN A 90 -5.10 2.79 -11.15
N VAL A 91 -5.68 1.96 -10.28
CA VAL A 91 -5.60 0.48 -10.39
C VAL A 91 -6.34 -0.12 -11.60
N PHE A 92 -7.21 0.66 -12.25
CA PHE A 92 -7.86 0.25 -13.50
C PHE A 92 -6.97 0.45 -14.73
N SER A 93 -5.89 1.22 -14.61
CA SER A 93 -4.96 1.46 -15.71
C SER A 93 -3.68 0.65 -15.54
N VAL A 94 -3.39 -0.24 -16.49
CA VAL A 94 -2.14 -1.02 -16.50
C VAL A 94 -0.89 -0.16 -16.75
N LYS A 95 -1.07 1.09 -17.24
CA LYS A 95 0.02 2.02 -17.53
C LYS A 95 0.25 3.05 -16.41
N ASP A 96 -0.54 3.00 -15.34
CA ASP A 96 -0.41 3.95 -14.24
C ASP A 96 0.86 3.65 -13.42
N PRO A 97 1.84 4.58 -13.35
CA PRO A 97 3.12 4.32 -12.68
C PRO A 97 2.94 4.05 -11.19
N SER A 98 2.04 4.77 -10.53
CA SER A 98 1.76 4.60 -9.11
C SER A 98 1.12 3.24 -8.83
N ALA A 99 0.17 2.79 -9.65
CA ALA A 99 -0.41 1.45 -9.56
C ALA A 99 0.66 0.35 -9.73
N GLN A 100 1.54 0.48 -10.72
CA GLN A 100 2.64 -0.47 -10.92
C GLN A 100 3.56 -0.53 -9.69
N LYS A 101 3.94 0.64 -9.14
CA LYS A 101 4.80 0.74 -7.95
C LYS A 101 4.18 0.07 -6.72
N ILE A 102 2.91 0.35 -6.41
CA ILE A 102 2.26 -0.26 -5.24
C ILE A 102 2.04 -1.78 -5.40
N LEU A 103 1.73 -2.26 -6.61
CA LEU A 103 1.57 -3.70 -6.87
C LEU A 103 2.91 -4.44 -6.74
N ALA A 104 3.98 -3.87 -7.30
CA ALA A 104 5.33 -4.41 -7.17
C ALA A 104 5.78 -4.45 -5.70
N ALA A 105 5.51 -3.39 -4.94
CA ALA A 105 5.83 -3.33 -3.52
C ALA A 105 5.03 -4.35 -2.69
N ALA A 106 3.74 -4.51 -2.95
CA ALA A 106 2.91 -5.52 -2.28
C ALA A 106 3.41 -6.95 -2.55
N ARG A 107 3.78 -7.25 -3.80
CA ARG A 107 4.36 -8.56 -4.16
C ARG A 107 5.75 -8.77 -3.55
N ALA A 108 6.57 -7.73 -3.40
CA ALA A 108 7.85 -7.85 -2.70
C ALA A 108 7.66 -8.16 -1.19
N ILE A 109 6.64 -7.59 -0.54
CA ILE A 109 6.25 -7.97 0.82
C ILE A 109 5.78 -9.44 0.86
N LEU A 110 5.06 -9.88 -0.16
CA LEU A 110 4.61 -11.26 -0.29
C LEU A 110 5.77 -12.26 -0.41
N GLU A 111 6.81 -11.92 -1.18
CA GLU A 111 8.03 -12.73 -1.23
C GLU A 111 8.68 -12.89 0.16
N LEU A 112 8.68 -11.83 0.98
CA LEU A 112 9.15 -11.91 2.37
C LEU A 112 8.24 -12.79 3.23
N ILE A 113 6.91 -12.73 3.05
CA ILE A 113 5.95 -13.63 3.70
C ILE A 113 6.27 -15.10 3.34
N TYR A 114 6.49 -15.40 2.06
CA TYR A 114 6.84 -16.76 1.64
C TYR A 114 8.13 -17.24 2.26
N LYS A 115 9.17 -16.38 2.31
CA LYS A 115 10.43 -16.70 2.96
C LYS A 115 10.25 -17.04 4.43
N ILE A 116 9.52 -16.24 5.21
CA ILE A 116 9.35 -16.53 6.65
C ILE A 116 8.47 -17.76 6.87
N CYS A 117 7.42 -17.97 6.06
CA CYS A 117 6.58 -19.17 6.10
C CYS A 117 7.36 -20.46 5.81
N ALA A 118 8.45 -20.38 5.06
CA ALA A 118 9.35 -21.51 4.80
C ALA A 118 10.28 -21.84 5.98
N THR A 119 10.15 -21.13 7.12
CA THR A 119 10.93 -21.36 8.34
C THR A 119 10.06 -21.85 9.50
N THR A 120 10.70 -22.31 10.57
CA THR A 120 10.06 -22.60 11.86
C THR A 120 10.06 -21.41 12.82
N PHE A 121 10.31 -20.20 12.30
CA PHE A 121 10.42 -19.00 13.13
C PHE A 121 9.10 -18.67 13.83
N ASP A 122 9.18 -18.36 15.12
CA ASP A 122 8.02 -17.94 15.88
C ASP A 122 7.72 -16.46 15.62
N LEU A 123 6.61 -16.20 14.91
CA LEU A 123 6.15 -14.87 14.53
C LEU A 123 5.99 -13.88 15.69
N LEU A 124 5.88 -14.35 16.94
CA LEU A 124 5.80 -13.47 18.11
C LEU A 124 7.09 -12.65 18.35
N TYR A 125 8.22 -13.07 17.78
CA TYR A 125 9.48 -12.34 17.88
C TYR A 125 9.68 -11.31 16.76
N LEU A 126 8.73 -11.17 15.84
CA LEU A 126 8.78 -10.10 14.84
C LEU A 126 8.38 -8.75 15.44
N ASP A 127 8.93 -7.68 14.86
CA ASP A 127 8.45 -6.34 15.12
C ASP A 127 6.98 -6.18 14.70
N HIS A 128 6.21 -5.41 15.47
CA HIS A 128 4.82 -5.08 15.18
C HIS A 128 4.65 -4.42 13.81
N GLY A 129 5.67 -3.72 13.31
CA GLY A 129 5.73 -3.19 11.95
C GLY A 129 5.49 -4.24 10.87
N SER A 130 5.93 -5.49 11.07
CA SER A 130 5.79 -6.59 10.10
C SER A 130 4.32 -6.90 9.82
N SER A 131 3.52 -6.94 10.89
CA SER A 131 2.08 -7.17 10.82
C SER A 131 1.35 -6.07 10.04
N LYS A 132 1.80 -4.81 10.20
CA LYS A 132 1.30 -3.65 9.45
C LYS A 132 1.70 -3.73 7.97
N ALA A 133 2.92 -4.16 7.67
CA ALA A 133 3.38 -4.36 6.29
C ALA A 133 2.54 -5.39 5.55
N TRP A 134 2.26 -6.55 6.19
CA TRP A 134 1.41 -7.59 5.63
C TRP A 134 -0.01 -7.11 5.40
N PHE A 135 -0.59 -6.41 6.37
CA PHE A 135 -1.91 -5.81 6.23
C PHE A 135 -1.96 -4.83 5.05
N LEU A 136 -0.97 -3.95 4.92
CA LEU A 136 -0.89 -2.97 3.83
C LEU A 136 -0.81 -3.66 2.46
N ALA A 137 0.04 -4.68 2.32
CA ALA A 137 0.09 -5.49 1.11
C ALA A 137 -1.26 -6.15 0.80
N GLY A 138 -1.93 -6.71 1.81
CA GLY A 138 -3.27 -7.30 1.66
C GLY A 138 -4.31 -6.31 1.14
N VAL A 139 -4.39 -5.11 1.72
CA VAL A 139 -5.32 -4.06 1.27
C VAL A 139 -5.01 -3.63 -0.16
N THR A 140 -3.74 -3.47 -0.51
CA THR A 140 -3.34 -3.18 -1.89
C THR A 140 -3.80 -4.28 -2.85
N LEU A 141 -3.55 -5.56 -2.53
CA LEU A 141 -3.98 -6.70 -3.35
C LEU A 141 -5.50 -6.77 -3.51
N ILE A 142 -6.28 -6.50 -2.46
CA ILE A 142 -7.75 -6.41 -2.53
C ILE A 142 -8.18 -5.35 -3.54
N ARG A 143 -7.53 -4.18 -3.54
CA ARG A 143 -7.85 -3.09 -4.47
C ARG A 143 -7.62 -3.49 -5.93
N PHE A 144 -6.51 -4.20 -6.22
CA PHE A 144 -6.27 -4.75 -7.54
C PHE A 144 -7.27 -5.86 -7.89
N LEU A 145 -7.57 -6.76 -6.95
CA LEU A 145 -8.51 -7.85 -7.17
C LEU A 145 -9.90 -7.32 -7.53
N ALA A 146 -10.38 -6.30 -6.82
CA ALA A 146 -11.65 -5.63 -7.10
C ALA A 146 -11.65 -5.01 -8.51
N ALA A 147 -10.58 -4.31 -8.89
CA ALA A 147 -10.43 -3.71 -10.21
C ALA A 147 -10.43 -4.76 -11.35
N ARG A 148 -9.68 -5.87 -11.18
CA ARG A 148 -9.62 -6.96 -12.16
C ARG A 148 -10.92 -7.75 -12.26
N THR A 149 -11.66 -7.85 -11.16
CA THR A 149 -13.01 -8.42 -11.17
C THR A 149 -13.95 -7.58 -12.05
N VAL A 150 -13.90 -6.25 -11.94
CA VAL A 150 -14.70 -5.36 -12.80
C VAL A 150 -14.29 -5.47 -14.27
N GLN A 151 -13.00 -5.64 -14.54
CA GLN A 151 -12.44 -5.79 -15.89
C GLN A 151 -12.64 -7.19 -16.49
N ARG A 152 -13.14 -8.17 -15.71
CA ARG A 152 -13.29 -9.58 -16.12
C ARG A 152 -11.98 -10.22 -16.59
N ASP A 153 -10.90 -9.88 -15.89
CA ASP A 153 -9.58 -10.49 -16.08
C ASP A 153 -9.46 -11.70 -15.15
N ASP A 154 -10.12 -12.81 -15.51
CA ASP A 154 -10.29 -13.99 -14.65
C ASP A 154 -8.94 -14.63 -14.24
N ASP A 155 -7.95 -14.58 -15.12
CA ASP A 155 -6.60 -15.10 -14.85
C ASP A 155 -5.90 -14.30 -13.75
N GLU A 156 -5.95 -12.96 -13.83
CA GLU A 156 -5.34 -12.12 -12.80
C GLU A 156 -6.17 -12.13 -11.50
N VAL A 157 -7.50 -12.27 -11.58
CA VAL A 157 -8.37 -12.49 -10.41
C VAL A 157 -7.96 -13.75 -9.65
N ALA A 158 -7.72 -14.86 -10.36
CA ALA A 158 -7.26 -16.11 -9.76
C ALA A 158 -5.90 -15.94 -9.07
N ARG A 159 -4.94 -15.29 -9.75
CA ARG A 159 -3.61 -14.99 -9.20
C ARG A 159 -3.68 -14.15 -7.94
N LEU A 160 -4.38 -13.01 -7.98
CA LEU A 160 -4.50 -12.08 -6.86
C LEU A 160 -5.23 -12.72 -5.67
N THR A 161 -6.18 -13.61 -5.93
CA THR A 161 -6.86 -14.39 -4.87
C THR A 161 -5.87 -15.32 -4.15
N GLN A 162 -4.98 -15.99 -4.88
CA GLN A 162 -3.94 -16.82 -4.29
C GLN A 162 -2.93 -15.98 -3.48
N GLU A 163 -2.46 -14.87 -4.04
CA GLU A 163 -1.56 -13.93 -3.37
C GLU A 163 -2.17 -13.40 -2.06
N LEU A 164 -3.45 -13.01 -2.07
CA LEU A 164 -4.18 -12.58 -0.87
C LEU A 164 -4.34 -13.71 0.16
N GLY A 165 -4.50 -14.95 -0.30
CA GLY A 165 -4.58 -16.13 0.57
C GLY A 165 -3.35 -16.29 1.47
N ALA A 166 -2.16 -16.04 0.95
CA ALA A 166 -0.93 -16.09 1.73
C ALA A 166 -0.84 -14.96 2.77
N VAL A 167 -1.33 -13.75 2.45
CA VAL A 167 -1.43 -12.65 3.43
C VAL A 167 -2.42 -12.99 4.54
N ARG A 168 -3.59 -13.54 4.20
CA ARG A 168 -4.58 -13.99 5.18
C ARG A 168 -4.03 -15.07 6.09
N PHE A 169 -3.30 -16.04 5.52
CA PHE A 169 -2.66 -17.11 6.28
C PHE A 169 -1.70 -16.57 7.35
N ILE A 170 -0.75 -15.71 6.97
CA ILE A 170 0.26 -15.21 7.93
C ILE A 170 -0.36 -14.32 9.02
N LEU A 171 -1.33 -13.47 8.65
CA LEU A 171 -2.05 -12.62 9.62
C LEU A 171 -2.95 -13.44 10.55
N GLY A 172 -3.58 -14.50 10.03
CA GLY A 172 -4.35 -15.45 10.83
C GLY A 172 -3.49 -16.16 11.88
N ASN A 173 -2.34 -16.71 11.46
CA ASN A 173 -1.40 -17.36 12.37
C ASN A 173 -0.90 -16.42 13.49
N LEU A 174 -0.64 -15.15 13.16
CA LEU A 174 -0.27 -14.14 14.15
C LEU A 174 -1.48 -13.75 15.03
N GLY A 175 -2.68 -13.73 14.46
CA GLY A 175 -3.92 -13.33 15.14
C GLY A 175 -4.45 -14.35 16.13
N ASP A 176 -4.16 -15.63 15.93
CA ASP A 176 -4.47 -16.68 16.91
C ASP A 176 -3.68 -16.49 18.23
N ARG A 177 -2.58 -15.75 18.16
CA ARG A 177 -1.61 -15.60 19.26
C ARG A 177 -1.50 -14.17 19.78
N THR A 178 -2.01 -13.18 19.05
CA THR A 178 -1.90 -11.76 19.42
C THR A 178 -3.16 -10.97 19.11
N ARG A 179 -3.47 -9.98 19.97
CA ARG A 179 -4.60 -9.05 19.75
C ARG A 179 -4.41 -8.20 18.50
N ILE A 180 -3.17 -7.79 18.21
CA ILE A 180 -2.87 -6.94 17.05
C ILE A 180 -3.06 -7.68 15.73
N GLY A 181 -2.57 -8.93 15.63
CA GLY A 181 -2.81 -9.78 14.47
C GLY A 181 -4.30 -10.06 14.28
N HIS A 182 -5.02 -10.36 15.37
CA HIS A 182 -6.46 -10.63 15.32
C HIS A 182 -7.23 -9.42 14.77
N ARG A 183 -6.89 -8.21 15.22
CA ARG A 183 -7.48 -6.99 14.70
C ARG A 183 -7.19 -6.80 13.21
N GLN A 184 -5.96 -7.03 12.78
CA GLN A 184 -5.56 -6.82 11.39
C GLN A 184 -6.23 -7.81 10.43
N ILE A 185 -6.31 -9.10 10.76
CA ILE A 185 -7.01 -10.06 9.89
C ILE A 185 -8.50 -9.73 9.79
N LYS A 186 -9.14 -9.34 10.91
CA LYS A 186 -10.55 -8.91 10.90
C LYS A 186 -10.77 -7.68 10.05
N LEU A 187 -9.91 -6.67 10.17
CA LEU A 187 -9.98 -5.48 9.33
C LEU A 187 -9.76 -5.82 7.85
N LEU A 188 -8.82 -6.72 7.54
CA LEU A 188 -8.54 -7.14 6.18
C LEU A 188 -9.76 -7.82 5.55
N ASP A 189 -10.43 -8.71 6.30
CA ASP A 189 -11.65 -9.38 5.85
C ASP A 189 -12.80 -8.39 5.64
N THR A 190 -12.98 -7.43 6.55
CA THR A 190 -13.96 -6.35 6.37
C THR A 190 -13.69 -5.54 5.10
N VAL A 191 -12.43 -5.16 4.85
CA VAL A 191 -12.06 -4.43 3.62
C VAL A 191 -12.35 -5.28 2.39
N TYR A 192 -12.00 -6.56 2.42
CA TYR A 192 -12.28 -7.50 1.32
C TYR A 192 -13.78 -7.56 1.02
N GLU A 193 -14.62 -7.77 2.03
CA GLU A 193 -16.07 -7.86 1.87
C GLU A 193 -16.65 -6.59 1.24
N ILE A 194 -16.23 -5.42 1.71
CA ILE A 194 -16.69 -4.12 1.21
C ILE A 194 -16.27 -3.92 -0.26
N GLU A 195 -14.99 -4.10 -0.57
CA GLU A 195 -14.44 -3.85 -1.91
C GLU A 195 -15.00 -4.84 -2.95
N MET A 196 -15.11 -6.11 -2.59
CA MET A 196 -15.66 -7.12 -3.50
C MET A 196 -17.16 -6.92 -3.75
N ALA A 197 -17.92 -6.49 -2.73
CA ALA A 197 -19.33 -6.12 -2.92
C ALA A 197 -19.48 -4.90 -3.86
N HIS A 198 -18.58 -3.92 -3.78
CA HIS A 198 -18.55 -2.80 -4.74
C HIS A 198 -18.21 -3.28 -6.15
N ALA A 199 -17.18 -4.11 -6.31
CA ALA A 199 -16.77 -4.64 -7.60
C ALA A 199 -17.90 -5.43 -8.28
N GLN A 200 -18.57 -6.32 -7.56
CA GLN A 200 -19.69 -7.12 -8.07
C GLN A 200 -20.86 -6.25 -8.54
N ARG A 201 -21.19 -5.19 -7.79
CA ARG A 201 -22.20 -4.21 -8.23
C ARG A 201 -21.78 -3.52 -9.53
N GLY A 202 -20.51 -3.13 -9.66
CA GLY A 202 -19.97 -2.57 -10.88
C GLY A 202 -20.11 -3.51 -12.08
N VAL A 203 -19.79 -4.80 -11.90
CA VAL A 203 -19.98 -5.83 -12.95
C VAL A 203 -21.46 -5.94 -13.34
N GLN A 204 -22.37 -5.99 -12.38
CA GLN A 204 -23.80 -6.12 -12.64
C GLN A 204 -24.35 -4.94 -13.44
N SER A 205 -23.93 -3.71 -13.12
CA SER A 205 -24.32 -2.51 -13.86
C SER A 205 -23.84 -2.55 -15.31
N THR A 206 -22.60 -3.00 -15.56
CA THR A 206 -22.06 -3.14 -16.93
C THR A 206 -22.82 -4.17 -17.76
N ILE A 207 -23.20 -5.30 -17.16
CA ILE A 207 -24.02 -6.33 -17.85
C ILE A 207 -25.37 -5.75 -18.26
N MET A 208 -26.05 -5.07 -17.33
CA MET A 208 -27.37 -4.48 -17.59
C MET A 208 -27.33 -3.42 -18.69
N ALA A 209 -26.27 -2.60 -18.71
CA ALA A 209 -26.06 -1.61 -19.76
C ALA A 209 -25.82 -2.26 -21.13
N SER A 210 -25.02 -3.33 -21.18
CA SER A 210 -24.76 -4.08 -22.43
C SER A 210 -26.03 -4.74 -22.98
N ALA A 211 -26.82 -5.37 -22.11
CA ALA A 211 -28.09 -6.01 -22.50
C ALA A 211 -29.10 -4.98 -23.05
N ALA A 212 -29.21 -3.80 -22.42
CA ALA A 212 -30.07 -2.73 -22.90
C ALA A 212 -29.63 -2.17 -24.26
N LEU A 213 -28.33 -2.14 -24.56
CA LEU A 213 -27.81 -1.72 -25.87
C LEU A 213 -28.09 -2.76 -26.96
N GLU A 214 -28.04 -4.06 -26.64
CA GLU A 214 -28.39 -5.14 -27.57
C GLU A 214 -29.89 -5.13 -27.92
N GLU A 215 -30.78 -4.86 -26.94
CA GLU A 215 -32.23 -4.73 -27.18
C GLU A 215 -32.61 -3.51 -28.04
N LEU A 216 -31.72 -2.52 -28.17
CA LEU A 216 -31.91 -1.31 -28.97
C LEU A 216 -31.29 -1.40 -30.38
N SER A 217 -30.62 -2.50 -30.72
CA SER A 217 -30.10 -2.74 -32.07
C SER A 217 -31.18 -3.41 -32.93
N PRO A 218 -31.59 -2.81 -34.07
CA PRO A 218 -32.65 -3.33 -34.94
C PRO A 218 -32.29 -4.62 -35.69
#